data_AF-A0A3D5YN46-F1
#
_entry.id   AF-A0A3D5YN46-F1
#
_cell.length_a   1.000
_cell.length_b   1.000
_cell.length_c   1.000
_cell.angle_alpha   90.00
_cell.angle_beta   90.00
_cell.angle_gamma   90.00
#
_symmetry.space_group_name_H-M   'P 1'
#
loop_
_entity.id
_entity.type
_entity.pdbx_description
1 polymer ?
#
loop_
_entity_poly.entity_id
_entity_poly.type
_entity_poly.pdbx_seq_one_letter_code
_entity_poly.pdbx_strand_id
1 'polypeptide(L)'
;MNFITPVLFSFTYIVFFYLFGLFFEKEVSFSKKSIISLIIIAILSFTTYEIAFMIPSLEIGNRFLHGVGGGFISSLLSFLVFKDTKIQVSKFQFFFFTFLIVSTLGVFNEILEFFLQNYAHKIFAINSKDTWLDLISNTVGAIISSLVLMNFIKRDKPILK
;
A
#
# COMPACT_ATOMS: atom_id res chain seq x y z
N MET A 1 3.87 -1.28 -21.43
CA MET A 1 3.57 -0.35 -20.32
C MET A 1 2.16 -0.63 -19.81
N ASN A 2 2.05 -1.14 -18.58
CA ASN A 2 0.76 -1.38 -17.95
C ASN A 2 0.41 -0.19 -17.03
N PHE A 3 -0.40 0.75 -17.52
CA PHE A 3 -0.84 1.93 -16.75
C PHE A 3 -1.87 1.59 -15.66
N ILE A 4 -2.33 0.34 -15.58
CA ILE A 4 -3.37 -0.06 -14.63
C ILE A 4 -2.85 0.05 -13.19
N THR A 5 -1.62 -0.38 -12.91
CA THR A 5 -1.08 -0.41 -11.53
C THR A 5 -1.03 0.99 -10.89
N PRO A 6 -0.47 2.04 -11.54
CA PRO A 6 -0.50 3.39 -10.98
C PRO A 6 -1.90 3.96 -10.78
N VAL A 7 -2.83 3.62 -11.67
CA VAL A 7 -4.24 4.03 -11.56
C VAL A 7 -4.89 3.37 -10.35
N LEU A 8 -4.67 2.07 -10.14
CA LEU A 8 -5.21 1.35 -8.99
C LEU A 8 -4.67 1.91 -7.67
N PHE A 9 -3.37 2.15 -7.55
CA PHE A 9 -2.81 2.76 -6.33
C PHE A 9 -3.34 4.18 -6.10
N SER A 10 -3.48 4.98 -7.15
CA SER A 10 -4.07 6.32 -7.06
C SER A 10 -5.54 6.26 -6.60
N PHE A 11 -6.30 5.31 -7.13
CA PHE A 11 -7.68 5.07 -6.71
C PHE A 11 -7.75 4.62 -5.24
N THR A 12 -6.90 3.68 -4.82
CA THR A 12 -6.81 3.25 -3.41
C THR A 12 -6.48 4.42 -2.49
N TYR A 13 -5.61 5.36 -2.89
CA TYR A 13 -5.34 6.57 -2.11
C TYR A 13 -6.59 7.40 -1.91
N ILE A 14 -7.36 7.63 -2.98
CA ILE A 14 -8.61 8.41 -2.91
C ILE A 14 -9.61 7.72 -1.97
N VAL A 15 -9.79 6.41 -2.11
CA VAL A 15 -10.66 5.61 -1.25
C VAL A 15 -10.23 5.73 0.21
N PHE A 16 -8.95 5.53 0.52
CA PHE A 16 -8.45 5.65 1.90
C PHE A 16 -8.54 7.06 2.44
N PHE A 17 -8.32 8.08 1.61
CA PHE A 17 -8.45 9.48 2.00
C PHE A 17 -9.83 9.77 2.59
N TYR A 18 -10.89 9.29 1.92
CA TYR A 18 -12.26 9.46 2.41
C TYR A 18 -12.62 8.49 3.53
N LEU A 19 -12.23 7.21 3.44
CA LEU A 19 -12.54 6.22 4.48
C LEU A 19 -11.88 6.59 5.82
N PHE A 20 -10.67 7.13 5.82
CA PHE A 20 -10.01 7.59 7.04
C PHE A 20 -10.72 8.82 7.60
N GLY A 21 -11.13 9.76 6.74
CA GLY A 21 -11.95 10.90 7.17
C GLY A 21 -13.21 10.44 7.89
N LEU A 22 -13.92 9.46 7.31
CA LEU A 22 -15.11 8.87 7.92
C LEU A 22 -14.81 8.15 9.25
N PHE A 23 -13.80 7.27 9.27
CA PHE A 23 -13.47 6.45 10.44
C PHE A 23 -12.99 7.28 11.64
N PHE A 24 -12.24 8.36 11.39
CA PHE A 24 -11.74 9.26 12.43
C PHE A 24 -12.63 10.49 12.65
N GLU A 25 -13.86 10.48 12.12
CA GLU A 25 -14.86 11.57 12.25
C GLU A 25 -14.27 12.94 11.91
N LYS A 26 -13.43 12.99 10.87
CA LYS A 26 -12.72 14.18 10.44
C LYS A 26 -13.17 14.62 9.07
N GLU A 27 -13.59 15.87 8.97
CA GLU A 27 -13.83 16.50 7.68
C GLU A 27 -12.53 16.58 6.88
N VAL A 28 -12.54 15.96 5.70
CA VAL A 28 -11.41 15.91 4.79
C VAL A 28 -11.78 16.56 3.47
N SER A 29 -10.87 17.37 2.94
CA SER A 29 -11.02 18.02 1.64
C SER A 29 -9.74 17.82 0.82
N PHE A 30 -9.88 17.46 -0.45
CA PHE A 30 -8.74 17.33 -1.34
C PHE A 30 -7.98 18.66 -1.46
N SER A 31 -6.67 18.61 -1.30
CA SER A 31 -5.81 19.80 -1.34
C SER A 31 -4.71 19.64 -2.40
N LYS A 32 -3.97 20.73 -2.66
CA LYS A 32 -2.76 20.65 -3.51
C LYS A 32 -1.76 19.61 -3.02
N LYS A 33 -1.68 19.38 -1.70
CA LYS A 33 -0.81 18.33 -1.11
C LYS A 33 -1.27 16.93 -1.50
N SER A 34 -2.59 16.70 -1.49
CA SER A 34 -3.19 15.43 -1.91
C SER A 34 -2.90 15.12 -3.39
N ILE A 35 -2.91 16.15 -4.25
CA ILE A 35 -2.53 16.01 -5.66
C ILE A 35 -1.05 15.63 -5.79
N ILE A 36 -0.17 16.27 -5.03
CA ILE A 36 1.26 15.91 -5.02
C ILE A 36 1.45 14.47 -4.54
N SER A 37 0.74 14.04 -3.49
CA SER A 37 0.77 12.66 -2.99
C SER A 37 0.33 11.66 -4.07
N LEU A 38 -0.74 11.96 -4.82
CA LEU A 38 -1.16 11.14 -5.96
C LEU A 38 -0.07 11.03 -7.04
N ILE A 39 0.59 12.14 -7.39
CA ILE A 39 1.69 12.14 -8.36
C ILE A 39 2.86 11.28 -7.86
N ILE A 40 3.23 11.42 -6.58
CA ILE A 40 4.28 10.61 -5.96
C ILE A 40 3.93 9.12 -6.04
N ILE A 41 2.70 8.75 -5.67
CA ILE A 41 2.22 7.36 -5.71
C ILE A 41 2.25 6.83 -7.14
N ALA A 42 1.76 7.60 -8.11
CA ALA A 42 1.74 7.20 -9.51
C ALA A 42 3.16 6.98 -10.06
N ILE A 43 4.10 7.90 -9.80
CA ILE A 43 5.50 7.79 -10.25
C ILE A 43 6.20 6.59 -9.61
N LEU A 44 6.03 6.41 -8.29
CA LEU A 44 6.68 5.32 -7.56
C LEU A 44 6.12 3.97 -8.00
N SER A 45 4.80 3.82 -8.07
CA SER A 45 4.17 2.58 -8.52
C SER A 45 4.51 2.24 -9.97
N PHE A 46 4.57 3.24 -10.85
CA PHE A 46 5.04 3.06 -12.22
C PHE A 46 6.49 2.58 -12.25
N THR A 47 7.38 3.26 -11.54
CA THR A 47 8.81 2.89 -11.45
C THR A 47 8.99 1.48 -10.89
N THR A 48 8.26 1.12 -9.83
CA THR A 48 8.29 -0.23 -9.24
C THR A 48 7.86 -1.29 -10.25
N TYR A 49 6.83 -1.02 -11.05
CA TYR A 49 6.40 -1.94 -12.09
C TYR A 49 7.44 -2.13 -13.19
N GLU A 50 8.05 -1.04 -13.68
CA GLU A 50 9.11 -1.11 -14.69
C GLU A 50 10.35 -1.87 -14.18
N ILE A 51 10.76 -1.64 -12.92
CA ILE A 51 11.86 -2.40 -12.31
C ILE A 51 11.52 -3.88 -12.23
N ALA A 52 10.31 -4.23 -11.78
CA ALA A 52 9.88 -5.63 -11.71
C ALA A 52 9.92 -6.32 -13.08
N PHE A 53 9.51 -5.61 -14.14
CA PHE A 53 9.52 -6.11 -15.50
C PHE A 53 10.93 -6.34 -16.05
N MET A 54 11.92 -5.59 -15.55
CA MET A 54 13.33 -5.77 -15.91
C MET A 54 14.00 -6.94 -15.18
N ILE A 55 13.38 -7.53 -14.15
CA ILE A 55 13.91 -8.69 -13.43
C ILE A 55 13.69 -9.96 -14.28
N PRO A 56 14.77 -10.68 -14.69
CA PRO A 56 14.62 -11.83 -15.59
C PRO A 56 13.81 -13.00 -15.03
N SER A 57 13.86 -13.20 -13.72
CA SER A 57 13.07 -14.23 -13.03
C SER A 57 11.67 -13.70 -12.75
N LEU A 58 10.65 -14.27 -13.39
CA LEU A 58 9.25 -13.91 -13.17
C LEU A 58 8.85 -14.05 -11.70
N GLU A 59 9.31 -15.10 -11.02
CA GLU A 59 9.04 -15.31 -9.61
C GLU A 59 9.60 -14.16 -8.75
N ILE A 60 10.88 -13.81 -8.95
CA ILE A 60 11.53 -12.73 -8.19
C ILE A 60 10.90 -11.38 -8.54
N GLY A 61 10.56 -11.15 -9.81
CA GLY A 61 9.83 -9.97 -10.26
C GLY A 61 8.49 -9.84 -9.55
N ASN A 62 7.74 -10.94 -9.41
CA ASN A 62 6.51 -10.97 -8.64
C ASN A 62 6.76 -10.66 -7.16
N ARG A 63 7.69 -11.37 -6.51
CA ARG A 63 8.03 -11.10 -5.09
C ARG A 63 8.43 -9.64 -4.86
N PHE A 64 9.13 -9.03 -5.81
CA PHE A 64 9.48 -7.62 -5.77
C PHE A 64 8.24 -6.72 -5.86
N LEU A 65 7.28 -7.01 -6.75
CA LEU A 65 6.01 -6.28 -6.84
C LEU A 65 5.20 -6.38 -5.54
N HIS A 66 5.11 -7.56 -4.94
CA HIS A 66 4.42 -7.73 -3.66
C HIS A 66 5.17 -7.01 -2.53
N GLY A 67 6.49 -7.19 -2.41
CA GLY A 67 7.27 -6.50 -1.39
C GLY A 67 7.25 -4.97 -1.50
N VAL A 68 7.58 -4.43 -2.67
CA VAL A 68 7.69 -2.98 -2.87
C VAL A 68 6.34 -2.35 -3.19
N GLY A 69 5.59 -2.89 -4.14
CA GLY A 69 4.26 -2.38 -4.49
C GLY A 69 3.24 -2.69 -3.39
N GLY A 70 2.95 -3.97 -3.18
CA GLY A 70 1.93 -4.44 -2.24
C GLY A 70 2.22 -4.04 -0.79
N GLY A 71 3.47 -4.14 -0.35
CA GLY A 71 3.92 -3.79 0.99
C GLY A 71 4.29 -2.32 1.14
N PHE A 72 5.43 -1.93 0.56
CA PHE A 72 6.04 -0.63 0.84
C PHE A 72 5.19 0.56 0.36
N ILE A 73 4.69 0.52 -0.89
CA ILE A 73 3.89 1.61 -1.47
C ILE A 73 2.53 1.70 -0.79
N SER A 74 1.88 0.57 -0.46
CA SER A 74 0.63 0.59 0.33
C SER A 74 0.81 1.20 1.72
N SER A 75 1.94 0.93 2.39
CA SER A 75 2.31 1.60 3.64
C SER A 75 2.53 3.11 3.45
N LEU A 76 3.24 3.49 2.38
CA LEU A 76 3.45 4.90 2.03
C LEU A 76 2.14 5.63 1.74
N LEU A 77 1.21 4.97 1.05
CA LEU A 77 -0.12 5.49 0.76
C LEU A 77 -0.86 5.80 2.07
N SER A 78 -0.87 4.87 3.02
CA SER A 78 -1.46 5.08 4.35
C SER A 78 -0.82 6.26 5.08
N PHE A 79 0.51 6.38 5.04
CA PHE A 79 1.25 7.51 5.59
C PHE A 79 0.86 8.85 4.95
N LEU A 80 0.78 8.91 3.62
CA LEU A 80 0.41 10.12 2.89
C LEU A 80 -1.03 10.52 3.21
N VAL A 81 -1.95 9.56 3.35
CA VAL A 81 -3.32 9.83 3.78
C VAL A 81 -3.33 10.45 5.18
N PHE A 82 -2.66 9.86 6.18
CA PHE A 82 -2.58 10.46 7.52
C PHE A 82 -1.99 11.89 7.48
N LYS A 83 -0.93 12.09 6.70
CA LYS A 83 -0.26 13.39 6.54
C LYS A 83 -1.17 14.43 5.91
N ASP A 84 -1.89 14.09 4.86
CA ASP A 84 -2.69 15.04 4.07
C ASP A 84 -4.02 15.37 4.74
N THR A 85 -4.66 14.37 5.37
CA THR A 85 -5.85 14.56 6.22
C THR A 85 -5.52 15.23 7.56
N LYS A 86 -4.24 15.29 7.93
CA LYS A 86 -3.75 15.77 9.23
C LYS A 86 -4.33 14.99 10.42
N ILE A 87 -4.81 13.76 10.22
CA ILE A 87 -5.28 12.91 11.30
C ILE A 87 -4.08 12.63 12.22
N GLN A 88 -4.28 12.82 13.52
CA GLN A 88 -3.22 12.60 14.51
C GLN A 88 -3.32 11.16 15.02
N VAL A 89 -2.22 10.44 14.89
CA VAL A 89 -2.08 9.08 15.39
C VAL A 89 -0.71 8.94 16.04
N SER A 90 -0.65 8.17 17.12
CA SER A 90 0.63 7.77 17.71
C SER A 90 1.40 6.88 16.74
N LYS A 91 2.72 6.76 16.95
CA LYS A 91 3.57 5.86 16.15
C LYS A 91 3.08 4.41 16.19
N PHE A 92 2.62 3.95 17.35
CA PHE A 92 2.10 2.59 17.51
C PHE A 92 0.79 2.40 16.74
N GLN A 93 -0.15 3.35 16.85
CA GLN A 93 -1.39 3.32 16.05
C GLN A 93 -1.09 3.33 14.55
N PHE A 94 -0.19 4.21 14.10
CA PHE A 94 0.22 4.26 12.70
C PHE A 94 0.77 2.91 12.21
N PHE A 95 1.69 2.31 12.96
CA PHE A 95 2.24 0.99 12.64
C PHE A 95 1.14 -0.06 12.54
N PHE A 96 0.27 -0.14 13.55
CA PHE A 96 -0.79 -1.14 13.63
C PHE A 96 -1.82 -0.98 12.50
N PHE A 97 -2.32 0.23 12.27
CA PHE A 97 -3.25 0.51 11.17
C PHE A 97 -2.63 0.20 9.81
N THR A 98 -1.39 0.62 9.58
CA THR A 98 -0.69 0.35 8.33
C THR A 98 -0.53 -1.16 8.11
N PHE A 99 -0.13 -1.90 9.15
CA PHE A 99 0.01 -3.36 9.07
C PHE A 99 -1.32 -4.05 8.72
N LEU A 100 -2.41 -3.66 9.36
CA LEU A 100 -3.75 -4.20 9.07
C LEU A 100 -4.20 -3.89 7.65
N ILE A 101 -3.96 -2.67 7.17
CA ILE A 101 -4.31 -2.24 5.82
C ILE A 101 -3.53 -3.03 4.78
N VAL A 102 -2.21 -3.11 4.93
CA VAL A 102 -1.38 -3.86 3.98
C VAL A 102 -1.74 -5.35 3.99
N SER A 103 -2.02 -5.91 5.16
CA SER A 103 -2.48 -7.31 5.26
C SER A 103 -3.82 -7.52 4.55
N THR A 104 -4.76 -6.59 4.74
CA THR A 104 -6.08 -6.65 4.09
C THR A 104 -5.96 -6.53 2.58
N LEU A 105 -5.19 -5.56 2.09
CA LEU A 105 -4.92 -5.39 0.65
C LEU A 105 -4.20 -6.61 0.07
N GLY A 106 -3.22 -7.16 0.79
CA GLY A 106 -2.50 -8.37 0.39
C GLY A 106 -3.44 -9.55 0.23
N VAL A 107 -4.23 -9.87 1.27
CA VAL A 107 -5.22 -10.97 1.21
C VAL A 107 -6.24 -10.74 0.10
N PHE A 108 -6.74 -9.50 -0.05
CA PHE A 108 -7.69 -9.18 -1.11
C PHE A 108 -7.07 -9.36 -2.52
N ASN A 109 -5.79 -8.99 -2.70
CA ASN A 109 -5.07 -9.22 -3.95
C ASN A 109 -4.99 -10.71 -4.28
N GLU A 110 -4.59 -11.57 -3.34
CA GLU A 110 -4.51 -13.02 -3.55
C GLU A 110 -5.89 -13.64 -3.88
N ILE A 111 -6.96 -13.17 -3.22
CA ILE A 111 -8.33 -13.60 -3.54
C ILE A 111 -8.72 -13.19 -4.96
N LEU A 112 -8.36 -11.98 -5.38
CA LEU A 112 -8.64 -11.49 -6.74
C LEU A 112 -7.85 -12.27 -7.79
N GLU A 113 -6.58 -12.54 -7.54
CA GLU A 113 -5.74 -13.38 -8.40
C GLU A 113 -6.30 -14.79 -8.53
N PHE A 114 -6.70 -15.40 -7.40
CA PHE A 114 -7.38 -16.70 -7.41
C PHE A 114 -8.65 -16.65 -8.26
N PHE A 115 -9.49 -15.63 -8.09
CA PHE A 115 -10.71 -15.48 -8.88
C PHE A 115 -10.38 -15.34 -10.37
N LEU A 116 -9.46 -14.44 -10.75
CA LEU A 116 -9.08 -14.22 -12.14
C LEU A 116 -8.42 -15.45 -12.77
N GLN A 117 -7.68 -16.25 -11.99
CA GLN A 117 -7.10 -17.50 -12.47
C GLN A 117 -8.17 -18.54 -12.81
N ASN A 118 -9.21 -18.66 -11.97
CA ASN A 118 -10.30 -19.61 -12.20
C ASN A 118 -11.26 -19.19 -13.31
N TYR A 119 -11.53 -17.90 -13.48
CA TYR A 119 -12.55 -17.41 -14.43
C TYR A 119 -11.99 -16.81 -15.73
N ALA A 120 -10.77 -16.27 -15.72
CA ALA A 120 -10.15 -15.63 -16.89
C ALA A 120 -8.93 -16.40 -17.43
N HIS A 121 -8.63 -17.57 -16.86
CA HIS A 121 -7.52 -18.47 -17.26
C HIS A 121 -6.13 -17.79 -17.28
N LYS A 122 -5.94 -16.76 -16.44
CA LYS A 122 -4.63 -16.12 -16.24
C LYS A 122 -3.86 -16.84 -15.14
N ILE A 123 -2.59 -17.15 -15.36
CA ILE A 123 -1.77 -17.81 -14.35
C ILE A 123 -1.12 -16.73 -13.47
N PHE A 124 -1.52 -16.68 -12.20
CA PHE A 124 -0.93 -15.82 -11.17
C PHE A 124 -0.10 -16.64 -10.18
N ALA A 125 -0.60 -17.81 -9.77
CA ALA A 125 0.10 -18.74 -8.89
C ALA A 125 0.14 -20.16 -9.50
N ILE A 126 1.29 -20.82 -9.41
CA ILE A 126 1.46 -22.23 -9.83
C ILE A 126 0.95 -23.15 -8.71
N ASN A 127 1.19 -22.77 -7.46
CA ASN A 127 0.77 -23.53 -6.29
C ASN A 127 0.53 -22.63 -5.07
N SER A 128 0.01 -23.20 -3.98
CA SER A 128 -0.34 -22.43 -2.77
C SER A 128 0.87 -21.79 -2.06
N LYS A 129 2.09 -22.31 -2.26
CA LYS A 129 3.30 -21.70 -1.68
C LYS A 129 3.57 -20.33 -2.28
N ASP A 130 3.21 -20.11 -3.54
CA ASP A 130 3.38 -18.81 -4.21
C ASP A 130 2.56 -17.75 -3.49
N THR A 131 1.28 -18.01 -3.23
CA THR A 131 0.41 -17.12 -2.44
C THR A 131 0.97 -16.83 -1.05
N TRP A 132 1.48 -17.84 -0.34
CA TRP A 132 2.10 -17.61 0.98
C TRP A 132 3.34 -16.73 0.90
N LEU A 133 4.18 -16.94 -0.11
CA LEU A 133 5.36 -16.11 -0.34
C LEU A 133 4.97 -14.67 -0.69
N ASP A 134 3.84 -14.43 -1.38
CA ASP A 134 3.37 -13.11 -1.78
C ASP A 134 2.88 -12.33 -0.57
N LEU A 135 2.13 -12.99 0.31
CA LEU A 135 1.72 -12.45 1.61
C LEU A 135 2.92 -12.15 2.53
N ILE A 136 3.94 -13.02 2.55
CA ILE A 136 5.18 -12.77 3.28
C ILE A 136 5.91 -11.55 2.69
N SER A 137 6.04 -11.46 1.36
CA SER A 137 6.66 -10.31 0.69
C SER A 137 5.94 -9.00 1.04
N ASN A 138 4.61 -8.96 0.93
CA ASN A 138 3.79 -7.82 1.34
C ASN A 138 4.08 -7.41 2.79
N THR A 139 4.12 -8.39 3.70
CA THR A 139 4.37 -8.19 5.14
C THR A 139 5.75 -7.60 5.41
N VAL A 140 6.80 -8.15 4.78
CA VAL A 140 8.17 -7.64 4.91
C VAL A 140 8.26 -6.20 4.40
N GLY A 141 7.67 -5.91 3.25
CA GLY A 141 7.58 -4.56 2.71
C GLY A 141 6.86 -3.59 3.65
N ALA A 142 5.77 -4.05 4.26
CA ALA A 142 5.01 -3.27 5.24
C ALA A 142 5.87 -2.89 6.44
N ILE A 143 6.56 -3.87 7.04
CA ILE A 143 7.42 -3.69 8.21
C ILE A 143 8.54 -2.70 7.90
N ILE A 144 9.27 -2.91 6.80
CA ILE A 144 10.37 -2.03 6.39
C ILE A 144 9.86 -0.59 6.21
N SER A 145 8.78 -0.42 5.45
CA SER A 145 8.19 0.88 5.19
C SER A 145 7.71 1.57 6.46
N SER A 146 7.01 0.86 7.34
CA SER A 146 6.54 1.42 8.61
C SER A 146 7.71 1.85 9.50
N LEU A 147 8.78 1.06 9.61
CA LEU A 147 9.97 1.44 10.39
C LEU A 147 10.61 2.74 9.88
N VAL A 148 10.66 2.93 8.56
CA VAL A 148 11.16 4.17 7.95
C VAL A 148 10.19 5.33 8.21
N LEU A 149 8.91 5.15 7.89
CA LEU A 149 7.89 6.20 7.89
C LEU A 149 7.48 6.66 9.30
N MET A 150 7.55 5.80 10.31
CA MET A 150 7.27 6.14 11.71
C MET A 150 8.16 7.28 12.25
N ASN A 151 9.32 7.52 11.66
CA ASN A 151 10.20 8.64 12.03
C ASN A 151 9.61 10.00 11.65
N PHE A 152 8.68 10.03 10.69
CA PHE A 152 8.01 11.25 10.22
C PHE A 152 6.64 11.47 10.84
N ILE A 153 6.13 10.51 11.63
CA ILE A 153 4.93 10.68 12.45
C ILE A 153 5.31 11.49 13.68
N LYS A 154 4.67 12.66 13.84
CA LYS A 154 4.86 13.52 15.01
C LYS A 154 4.51 12.74 16.28
N ARG A 155 5.38 12.79 17.29
CA ARG A 155 5.01 12.33 18.63
C ARG A 155 3.89 13.24 19.13
N ASP A 156 2.78 12.66 19.54
CA ASP A 156 1.81 13.38 20.34
C ASP A 156 2.55 13.91 21.58
N LYS A 157 2.38 15.20 21.87
CA LYS A 157 2.69 15.67 23.23
C LYS A 157 1.68 14.96 24.12
N PRO A 158 2.09 14.32 25.24
CA PRO A 158 1.13 13.79 26.18
C PRO A 158 0.18 14.94 26.53
N ILE A 159 -1.12 14.74 26.28
CA ILE A 159 -2.14 15.63 26.81
C ILE A 159 -2.10 15.35 28.31
N LEU A 160 -1.30 16.11 29.05
CA LEU A 160 -1.45 16.24 30.49
C LEU A 160 -2.87 16.80 30.68
N LYS A 161 -3.82 15.91 30.94
CA LYS A 161 -5.13 16.25 31.46
C LYS A 161 -5.00 16.45 32.97
#